data_AF-A0A430Q7Z4-F1
#
_entry.id   AF-A0A430Q7Z4-F1
#
_cell.length_a   1.000
_cell.length_b   1.000
_cell.length_c   1.000
_cell.angle_alpha   90.00
_cell.angle_beta   90.00
_cell.angle_gamma   90.00
#
_symmetry.space_group_name_H-M   'P 1'
#
loop_
_entity.id
_entity.type
_entity.pdbx_description
1 polymer ?
#
loop_
_entity_poly.entity_id
_entity_poly.type
_entity_poly.pdbx_seq_one_letter_code
_entity_poly.pdbx_strand_id
1 'polypeptide(L)'
;MKRKLTDDGVTSPQKVMKVSSIPEMKTVCDALEYLFSLYPSMNSKNLGRPIVLKSQLYTLVNNRNKVESQLSDMQTSQRIRLLNIDDQIDDSVGIMKSDDFVNSFRDFSMDESKILERFAEFTSQKYHYLSLCKRVASENFSDNEISILIQNGALTIKSENSWYISTPYLGAFVRAYKAGQRGLLTIIKKTRFKELLLSTIEIDRVNVL
;
A
#
# COMPACT_ATOMS: atom_id res chain seq x y z
N MET A 1 -25.44 8.30 59.17
CA MET A 1 -24.63 7.75 58.05
C MET A 1 -25.53 7.51 56.84
N LYS A 2 -25.49 8.38 55.83
CA LYS A 2 -26.16 8.18 54.54
C LYS A 2 -25.08 8.29 53.47
N ARG A 3 -24.69 7.17 52.85
CA ARG A 3 -23.78 7.17 51.69
C ARG A 3 -24.63 7.33 50.44
N LYS A 4 -24.47 8.47 49.76
CA LYS A 4 -24.90 8.69 48.37
C LYS A 4 -24.00 7.81 47.49
N LEU A 5 -24.57 6.88 46.73
CA LEU A 5 -23.91 6.33 45.56
C LEU A 5 -24.11 7.32 44.42
N THR A 6 -22.98 7.80 43.93
CA THR A 6 -22.83 8.69 42.80
C THR A 6 -23.10 7.95 41.50
N ASP A 7 -23.83 8.66 40.65
CA ASP A 7 -24.08 8.43 39.23
C ASP A 7 -22.74 8.33 38.47
N ASP A 8 -22.29 7.09 38.22
CA ASP A 8 -21.19 6.85 37.28
C ASP A 8 -21.78 6.81 35.87
N GLY A 9 -21.57 7.94 35.19
CA GLY A 9 -21.97 8.18 33.82
C GLY A 9 -21.66 7.01 32.91
N VAL A 10 -22.72 6.40 32.40
CA VAL A 10 -22.68 5.52 31.24
C VAL A 10 -22.21 6.39 30.07
N THR A 11 -20.90 6.38 29.81
CA THR A 11 -20.32 6.91 28.58
C THR A 11 -21.07 6.29 27.41
N SER A 12 -21.79 7.14 26.69
CA SER A 12 -22.60 6.82 25.54
C SER A 12 -21.79 5.97 24.54
N PRO A 13 -22.43 5.03 23.83
CA PRO A 13 -21.74 4.19 22.87
C PRO A 13 -21.03 5.09 21.85
N GLN A 14 -19.71 4.92 21.75
CA GLN A 14 -18.87 5.58 20.77
C GLN A 14 -19.54 5.49 19.40
N LYS A 15 -19.82 6.68 18.84
CA LYS A 15 -20.35 6.92 17.50
C LYS A 15 -19.81 5.89 16.53
N VAL A 16 -20.66 4.94 16.13
CA VAL A 16 -20.38 3.98 15.05
C VAL A 16 -19.90 4.82 13.87
N MET A 17 -18.65 4.64 13.47
CA MET A 17 -18.13 5.24 12.25
C MET A 17 -19.01 4.70 11.12
N LYS A 18 -19.91 5.55 10.59
CA LYS A 18 -20.57 5.30 9.31
C LYS A 18 -19.43 4.99 8.34
N VAL A 19 -19.40 3.77 7.81
CA VAL A 19 -18.57 3.46 6.65
C VAL A 19 -19.07 4.40 5.56
N SER A 20 -18.36 5.51 5.38
CA SER A 20 -18.60 6.43 4.27
C SER A 20 -18.52 5.58 3.01
N SER A 21 -19.58 5.61 2.21
CA SER A 21 -19.65 4.95 0.90
C SER A 21 -18.32 5.11 0.19
N ILE A 22 -17.73 3.99 -0.25
CA ILE A 22 -16.51 4.03 -1.06
C ILE A 22 -16.79 4.96 -2.25
N PRO A 23 -16.03 6.04 -2.42
CA PRO A 23 -16.32 7.01 -3.47
C PRO A 23 -16.07 6.35 -4.83
N GLU A 24 -17.10 6.35 -5.68
CA GLU A 24 -16.93 5.97 -7.08
C GLU A 24 -16.33 7.16 -7.83
N MET A 25 -15.17 6.94 -8.47
CA MET A 25 -14.43 7.97 -9.18
C MET A 25 -14.62 7.81 -10.69
N LYS A 26 -14.80 8.93 -11.39
CA LYS A 26 -14.99 8.93 -12.86
C LYS A 26 -13.67 8.70 -13.63
N THR A 27 -12.53 9.10 -13.05
CA THR A 27 -11.21 9.02 -13.69
C THR A 27 -10.21 8.26 -12.81
N VAL A 28 -9.25 7.58 -13.44
CA VAL A 28 -8.20 6.85 -12.72
C VAL A 28 -7.20 7.83 -12.10
N CYS A 29 -6.98 8.99 -12.72
CA CYS A 29 -6.18 10.07 -12.17
C CYS A 29 -6.72 10.53 -10.81
N ASP A 30 -8.01 10.84 -10.73
CA ASP A 30 -8.63 11.32 -9.48
C ASP A 30 -8.60 10.23 -8.42
N ALA A 31 -8.85 8.98 -8.81
CA ALA A 31 -8.75 7.83 -7.91
C ALA A 31 -7.31 7.66 -7.36
N LEU A 32 -6.30 7.80 -8.22
CA LEU A 32 -4.89 7.75 -7.80
C LEU A 32 -4.53 8.88 -6.86
N GLU A 33 -4.85 10.14 -7.21
CA GLU A 33 -4.55 11.29 -6.35
C GLU A 33 -5.29 11.21 -5.01
N TYR A 34 -6.54 10.73 -5.01
CA TYR A 34 -7.26 10.43 -3.79
C TYR A 34 -6.52 9.38 -2.95
N LEU A 35 -6.14 8.23 -3.54
CA LEU A 35 -5.43 7.18 -2.81
C LEU A 35 -4.06 7.65 -2.29
N PHE A 36 -3.33 8.47 -3.05
CA PHE A 36 -2.10 9.10 -2.59
C PHE A 36 -2.33 10.09 -1.44
N SER A 37 -3.44 10.83 -1.45
CA SER A 37 -3.79 11.76 -0.36
C SER A 37 -4.15 11.07 0.96
N LEU A 38 -4.55 9.80 0.92
CA LEU A 38 -4.85 9.00 2.12
C LEU A 38 -3.59 8.58 2.88
N TYR A 39 -2.41 8.71 2.28
CA TYR A 39 -1.17 8.35 2.95
C TYR A 39 -0.89 9.28 4.13
N PRO A 40 -0.50 8.74 5.30
CA PRO A 40 -0.10 9.56 6.44
C PRO A 40 1.02 10.52 6.01
N SER A 41 0.88 11.80 6.35
CA SER A 41 1.86 12.83 6.01
C SER A 41 3.22 12.53 6.65
N MET A 42 4.12 11.92 5.86
CA MET A 42 5.60 11.83 5.93
C MET A 42 6.32 11.61 7.28
N ASN A 43 5.62 11.40 8.40
CA ASN A 43 6.22 11.28 9.74
C ASN A 43 6.48 9.82 10.15
N SER A 44 6.02 8.84 9.36
CA SER A 44 6.36 7.43 9.56
C SER A 44 7.58 7.07 8.72
N LYS A 45 8.78 7.31 9.26
CA LYS A 45 10.07 6.88 8.66
C LYS A 45 10.09 5.41 8.19
N ASN A 46 9.19 4.59 8.74
CA ASN A 46 9.14 3.15 8.53
C ASN A 46 8.36 2.71 7.27
N LEU A 47 7.47 3.53 6.72
CA LEU A 47 6.58 3.13 5.61
C LEU A 47 7.06 3.65 4.24
N GLY A 48 7.96 4.64 4.22
CA GLY A 48 8.45 5.24 3.00
C GLY A 48 7.41 6.08 2.28
N ARG A 49 7.55 6.17 0.95
CA ARG A 49 6.69 6.95 0.06
C ARG A 49 5.40 6.18 -0.32
N PRO A 50 4.35 6.87 -0.80
CA PRO A 50 3.06 6.26 -1.11
C PRO A 50 3.11 5.14 -2.18
N ILE A 51 2.60 3.96 -1.84
CA ILE A 51 2.39 2.82 -2.76
C ILE A 51 0.90 2.47 -2.83
N VAL A 52 0.30 2.62 -4.00
CA VAL A 52 -1.12 2.30 -4.21
C VAL A 52 -1.27 0.92 -4.83
N LEU A 53 -2.17 0.10 -4.32
CA LEU A 53 -2.43 -1.22 -4.91
C LEU A 53 -3.37 -1.09 -6.10
N LYS A 54 -3.08 -1.82 -7.17
CA LYS A 54 -3.95 -1.92 -8.33
C LYS A 54 -5.36 -2.41 -7.97
N SER A 55 -5.46 -3.33 -7.00
CA SER A 55 -6.74 -3.81 -6.46
C SER A 55 -7.59 -2.71 -5.80
N GLN A 56 -6.95 -1.67 -5.23
CA GLN A 56 -7.66 -0.52 -4.68
C GLN A 56 -8.29 0.33 -5.80
N LEU A 57 -7.61 0.48 -6.94
CA LEU A 57 -8.16 1.20 -8.09
C LEU A 57 -9.38 0.50 -8.69
N TYR A 58 -9.36 -0.83 -8.79
CA TYR A 58 -10.52 -1.59 -9.25
C TYR A 58 -11.74 -1.43 -8.33
N THR A 59 -11.53 -1.06 -7.07
CA THR A 59 -12.63 -0.78 -6.13
C THR A 59 -13.21 0.63 -6.32
N LEU A 60 -12.41 1.60 -6.77
CA LEU A 60 -12.83 2.99 -6.95
C LEU A 60 -13.36 3.28 -8.37
N VAL A 61 -12.93 2.50 -9.36
CA VAL A 61 -13.27 2.70 -10.77
C VAL A 61 -13.84 1.40 -11.34
N ASN A 62 -15.13 1.43 -11.68
CA ASN A 62 -15.89 0.27 -12.14
C ASN A 62 -15.43 -0.32 -13.50
N ASN A 63 -14.59 0.39 -14.26
CA ASN A 63 -14.13 -0.06 -15.57
C ASN A 63 -12.66 -0.52 -15.54
N ARG A 64 -12.46 -1.84 -15.44
CA ARG A 64 -11.13 -2.47 -15.38
C ARG A 64 -10.28 -2.19 -16.62
N ASN A 65 -10.87 -2.24 -17.82
CA ASN A 65 -10.15 -1.98 -19.07
C ASN A 65 -9.66 -0.53 -19.16
N LYS A 66 -10.46 0.42 -18.66
CA LYS A 66 -10.07 1.83 -18.55
C LYS A 66 -8.90 2.02 -17.57
N VAL A 67 -8.93 1.29 -16.45
CA VAL A 67 -7.80 1.26 -15.49
C VAL A 67 -6.54 0.74 -16.17
N GLU A 68 -6.61 -0.40 -16.86
CA GLU A 68 -5.44 -0.96 -17.58
C GLU A 68 -4.88 0.00 -18.62
N SER A 69 -5.74 0.56 -19.48
CA SER A 69 -5.33 1.50 -20.52
C SER A 69 -4.66 2.73 -19.91
N GLN A 70 -5.29 3.37 -18.92
CA GLN A 70 -4.73 4.59 -18.33
C GLN A 70 -3.44 4.33 -17.55
N LEU A 71 -3.32 3.18 -16.89
CA LEU A 71 -2.06 2.81 -16.22
C LEU A 71 -0.95 2.56 -17.24
N SER A 72 -1.25 1.90 -18.36
CA SER A 72 -0.29 1.72 -19.46
C SER A 72 0.15 3.06 -20.04
N ASP A 73 -0.79 4.00 -20.26
CA ASP A 73 -0.49 5.34 -20.77
C ASP A 73 0.38 6.13 -19.78
N MET A 74 0.09 6.04 -18.48
CA MET A 74 0.88 6.67 -17.42
C MET A 74 2.27 6.04 -17.28
N GLN A 75 2.40 4.73 -17.53
CA GLN A 75 3.69 4.05 -17.53
C GLN A 75 4.53 4.45 -18.77
N THR A 76 3.92 4.51 -19.96
CA THR A 76 4.59 4.97 -21.19
C THR A 76 5.01 6.43 -21.08
N SER A 77 4.19 7.28 -20.45
CA SER A 77 4.54 8.67 -20.16
C SER A 77 5.42 8.85 -18.91
N GLN A 78 5.90 7.76 -18.30
CA GLN A 78 6.83 7.75 -17.18
C GLN A 78 6.35 8.52 -15.94
N ARG A 79 5.04 8.67 -15.75
CA ARG A 79 4.46 9.34 -14.58
C ARG A 79 4.38 8.45 -13.36
N ILE A 80 4.24 7.14 -13.59
CA ILE A 80 4.14 6.12 -12.55
C ILE A 80 5.12 4.98 -12.80
N ARG A 81 5.41 4.24 -11.74
CA ARG A 81 6.03 2.92 -11.79
C ARG A 81 5.13 1.87 -11.22
N LEU A 82 5.16 0.72 -11.87
CA LEU A 82 4.60 -0.52 -11.36
C LEU A 82 5.66 -1.26 -10.56
N LEU A 83 5.27 -1.81 -9.42
CA LEU A 83 6.11 -2.57 -8.50
C LEU A 83 5.47 -3.93 -8.29
N ASN A 84 6.27 -4.99 -8.38
CA ASN A 84 5.77 -6.31 -8.04
C ASN A 84 5.69 -6.44 -6.52
N ILE A 85 4.49 -6.62 -5.99
CA ILE A 85 4.31 -6.91 -4.58
C ILE A 85 4.23 -8.44 -4.50
N ASP A 86 5.28 -9.05 -3.98
CA ASP A 86 5.35 -10.50 -3.75
C ASP A 86 4.44 -10.88 -2.57
N ASP A 87 3.15 -10.70 -2.77
CA ASP A 87 2.12 -11.34 -1.97
C ASP A 87 1.71 -12.61 -2.72
N GLN A 88 1.55 -13.73 -2.04
CA GLN A 88 1.11 -15.00 -2.63
C GLN A 88 -0.37 -14.96 -3.09
N ILE A 89 -0.86 -13.76 -3.42
CA ILE A 89 -2.18 -13.42 -3.92
C ILE A 89 -1.92 -12.88 -5.33
N ASP A 90 -2.46 -13.58 -6.33
CA ASP A 90 -2.30 -13.26 -7.75
C ASP A 90 -2.42 -11.75 -8.04
N ASP A 91 -1.49 -11.26 -8.86
CA ASP A 91 -1.50 -9.91 -9.45
C ASP A 91 -1.51 -8.72 -8.48
N SER A 92 -0.89 -8.84 -7.29
CA SER A 92 -0.70 -7.68 -6.42
C SER A 92 0.39 -6.75 -6.99
N VAL A 93 -0.02 -5.86 -7.89
CA VAL A 93 0.83 -4.82 -8.47
C VAL A 93 0.65 -3.54 -7.67
N GLY A 94 1.77 -3.00 -7.19
CA GLY A 94 1.88 -1.69 -6.57
C GLY A 94 2.12 -0.61 -7.61
N ILE A 95 1.64 0.59 -7.34
CA ILE A 95 1.77 1.78 -8.18
C ILE A 95 2.38 2.87 -7.31
N MET A 96 3.47 3.47 -7.79
CA MET A 96 4.12 4.61 -7.14
C MET A 96 4.35 5.71 -8.17
N LYS A 97 4.29 6.99 -7.78
CA LYS A 97 4.70 8.08 -8.67
C LYS A 97 6.19 7.94 -8.99
N SER A 98 6.59 8.30 -10.21
CA SER A 98 8.00 8.20 -10.60
C SER A 98 8.91 9.07 -9.73
N ASP A 99 8.45 10.26 -9.34
CA ASP A 99 9.18 11.14 -8.43
C ASP A 99 9.33 10.52 -7.04
N ASP A 100 8.25 9.95 -6.51
CA ASP A 100 8.26 9.24 -5.22
C ASP A 100 9.18 8.02 -5.26
N PHE A 101 9.28 7.34 -6.41
CA PHE A 101 10.22 6.25 -6.59
C PHE A 101 11.66 6.71 -6.42
N VAL A 102 12.09 7.75 -7.14
CA VAL A 102 13.46 8.29 -7.02
C VAL A 102 13.73 8.79 -5.60
N ASN A 103 12.77 9.52 -5.03
CA ASN A 103 12.90 10.04 -3.67
C ASN A 103 12.92 8.94 -2.61
N SER A 104 12.31 7.77 -2.87
CA SER A 104 12.38 6.63 -1.94
C SER A 104 13.81 6.11 -1.75
N PHE A 105 14.68 6.19 -2.75
CA PHE A 105 16.09 5.82 -2.60
C PHE A 105 16.89 6.87 -1.84
N ARG A 106 16.54 8.15 -2.00
CA ARG A 106 17.17 9.27 -1.29
C ARG A 106 16.86 9.22 0.20
N ASP A 107 15.60 8.97 0.56
CA ASP A 107 15.16 8.92 1.96
C ASP A 107 15.74 7.72 2.73
N PHE A 108 16.07 6.64 2.03
CA PHE A 108 16.60 5.41 2.62
C PHE A 108 18.10 5.48 2.96
N SER A 109 18.82 6.46 2.39
CA SER A 109 20.29 6.48 2.38
C SER A 109 20.91 6.58 3.78
N MET A 110 21.51 5.48 4.25
CA MET A 110 22.35 5.45 5.47
C MET A 110 23.86 5.39 5.18
N ASP A 111 24.35 4.61 4.18
CA ASP A 111 25.81 4.53 3.89
C ASP A 111 26.18 4.17 2.41
N GLU A 112 25.30 3.55 1.61
CA GLU A 112 25.59 3.13 0.21
C GLU A 112 24.92 4.00 -0.87
N SER A 113 24.76 5.29 -0.55
CA SER A 113 23.98 6.28 -1.32
C SER A 113 24.26 6.29 -2.83
N LYS A 114 25.54 6.20 -3.23
CA LYS A 114 25.95 6.38 -4.63
C LYS A 114 25.44 5.27 -5.55
N ILE A 115 25.36 4.03 -5.08
CA ILE A 115 24.89 2.89 -5.90
C ILE A 115 23.37 2.99 -6.06
N LEU A 116 22.66 3.29 -4.97
CA LEU A 116 21.20 3.46 -4.98
C LEU A 116 20.77 4.66 -5.82
N GLU A 117 21.51 5.77 -5.76
CA GLU A 117 21.28 6.96 -6.59
C GLU A 117 21.53 6.65 -8.08
N ARG A 118 22.65 6.00 -8.41
CA ARG A 118 22.93 5.55 -9.78
C ARG A 118 21.85 4.59 -10.31
N PHE A 119 21.33 3.71 -9.45
CA PHE A 119 20.23 2.83 -9.80
C PHE A 119 18.91 3.60 -10.03
N ALA A 120 18.59 4.57 -9.18
CA ALA A 120 17.42 5.43 -9.36
C ALA A 120 17.50 6.24 -10.67
N GLU A 121 18.68 6.76 -11.02
CA GLU A 121 18.91 7.45 -12.30
C GLU A 121 18.80 6.52 -13.49
N PHE A 122 19.46 5.35 -13.42
CA PHE A 122 19.39 4.33 -14.47
C PHE A 122 17.96 3.91 -14.77
N THR A 123 17.19 3.64 -13.71
CA THR A 123 15.78 3.26 -13.87
C THR A 123 14.96 4.44 -14.37
N SER A 124 15.14 5.67 -13.89
CA SER A 124 14.39 6.85 -14.37
C SER A 124 14.70 7.32 -15.78
N GLN A 125 15.89 7.02 -16.32
CA GLN A 125 16.28 7.54 -17.63
C GLN A 125 16.32 6.46 -18.70
N LYS A 126 16.79 5.25 -18.35
CA LYS A 126 17.11 4.21 -19.33
C LYS A 126 16.18 3.00 -19.24
N TYR A 127 15.59 2.71 -18.09
CA TYR A 127 14.89 1.43 -17.88
C TYR A 127 13.58 1.51 -17.07
N HIS A 128 12.47 1.39 -17.78
CA HIS A 128 11.10 1.60 -17.24
C HIS A 128 10.29 0.31 -17.09
N TYR A 129 10.90 -0.84 -17.38
CA TYR A 129 10.23 -2.13 -17.26
C TYR A 129 10.16 -2.59 -15.81
N LEU A 130 9.19 -3.47 -15.52
CA LEU A 130 8.95 -4.03 -14.19
C LEU A 130 10.08 -4.95 -13.71
N SER A 131 10.79 -5.61 -14.64
CA SER A 131 11.83 -6.59 -14.34
C SER A 131 13.09 -6.33 -15.12
N LEU A 132 14.23 -6.48 -14.47
CA LEU A 132 15.58 -6.41 -15.01
C LEU A 132 16.11 -7.83 -15.24
N CYS A 133 16.77 -8.08 -16.38
CA CYS A 133 17.44 -9.35 -16.64
C CYS A 133 18.95 -9.25 -16.39
N LYS A 134 19.59 -10.40 -16.14
CA LYS A 134 21.03 -10.46 -15.84
C LYS A 134 21.92 -9.76 -16.86
N ARG A 135 21.62 -9.86 -18.16
CA ARG A 135 22.43 -9.21 -19.21
C ARG A 135 22.49 -7.70 -19.02
N VAL A 136 21.31 -7.06 -18.91
CA VAL A 136 21.21 -5.60 -18.74
C VAL A 136 21.74 -5.16 -17.37
N ALA A 137 21.53 -5.97 -16.33
CA ALA A 137 22.08 -5.68 -15.01
C ALA A 137 23.62 -5.67 -15.03
N SER A 138 24.25 -6.72 -15.58
CA SER A 138 25.71 -6.87 -15.64
C SER A 138 26.39 -5.85 -16.56
N GLU A 139 25.68 -5.28 -17.54
CA GLU A 139 26.19 -4.17 -18.36
C GLU A 139 26.29 -2.84 -17.57
N ASN A 140 25.49 -2.67 -16.51
CA ASN A 140 25.36 -1.40 -15.78
C ASN A 140 25.84 -1.48 -14.32
N PHE A 141 25.93 -2.67 -13.74
CA PHE A 141 26.27 -2.93 -12.35
C PHE A 141 27.11 -4.20 -12.22
N SER A 142 28.11 -4.17 -11.34
CA SER A 142 28.89 -5.36 -10.97
C SER A 142 28.07 -6.33 -10.10
N ASP A 143 28.48 -7.60 -10.04
CA ASP A 143 27.77 -8.61 -9.23
C ASP A 143 27.71 -8.24 -7.73
N ASN A 144 28.72 -7.53 -7.21
CA ASN A 144 28.71 -7.01 -5.85
C ASN A 144 27.68 -5.88 -5.68
N GLU A 145 27.59 -4.96 -6.64
CA GLU A 145 26.57 -3.90 -6.65
C GLU A 145 25.16 -4.48 -6.80
N ILE A 146 24.96 -5.53 -7.61
CA ILE A 146 23.67 -6.24 -7.71
C ILE A 146 23.29 -6.85 -6.36
N SER A 147 24.25 -7.46 -5.67
CA SER A 147 24.02 -8.02 -4.33
C SER A 147 23.61 -6.94 -3.33
N ILE A 148 24.27 -5.78 -3.36
CA ILE A 148 23.92 -4.58 -2.58
C ILE A 148 22.49 -4.11 -2.90
N LEU A 149 22.12 -4.02 -4.18
CA LEU A 149 20.78 -3.62 -4.61
C LEU A 149 19.70 -4.59 -4.11
N ILE A 150 19.98 -5.88 -4.08
CA ILE A 150 19.08 -6.90 -3.53
C ILE A 150 18.96 -6.74 -2.01
N GLN A 151 20.08 -6.60 -1.29
CA GLN A 151 20.09 -6.46 0.17
C GLN A 151 19.34 -5.22 0.66
N ASN A 152 19.43 -4.12 -0.09
CA ASN A 152 18.73 -2.87 0.21
C ASN A 152 17.28 -2.85 -0.33
N GLY A 153 16.79 -3.92 -0.95
CA GLY A 153 15.40 -4.03 -1.44
C GLY A 153 15.09 -3.25 -2.72
N ALA A 154 16.11 -2.71 -3.41
CA ALA A 154 15.99 -2.08 -4.71
C ALA A 154 15.68 -3.09 -5.82
N LEU A 155 16.15 -4.32 -5.66
CA LEU A 155 15.87 -5.46 -6.53
C LEU A 155 15.28 -6.60 -5.70
N THR A 156 14.27 -7.29 -6.25
CA THR A 156 13.71 -8.52 -5.67
C THR A 156 13.84 -9.66 -6.67
N ILE A 157 14.12 -10.87 -6.18
CA ILE A 157 14.40 -12.02 -7.06
C ILE A 157 13.10 -12.45 -7.74
N LYS A 158 13.11 -12.49 -9.08
CA LYS A 158 12.04 -13.08 -9.90
C LYS A 158 12.37 -14.51 -10.29
N SER A 159 13.60 -14.73 -10.75
CA SER A 159 14.12 -16.03 -11.21
C SER A 159 15.65 -16.01 -11.16
N GLU A 160 16.32 -17.15 -11.44
CA GLU A 160 17.78 -17.30 -11.36
C GLU A 160 18.60 -16.25 -12.12
N ASN A 161 18.02 -15.61 -13.15
CA ASN A 161 18.68 -14.57 -13.96
C ASN A 161 17.80 -13.33 -14.19
N SER A 162 16.80 -13.09 -13.35
CA SER A 162 15.93 -11.93 -13.46
C SER A 162 15.46 -11.44 -12.09
N TRP A 163 15.37 -10.13 -11.97
CA TRP A 163 14.91 -9.44 -10.77
C TRP A 163 13.77 -8.49 -11.11
N TYR A 164 12.83 -8.29 -10.19
CA TYR A 164 11.91 -7.18 -10.26
C TYR A 164 12.57 -5.92 -9.73
N ILE A 165 12.26 -4.79 -10.36
CA ILE A 165 12.63 -3.48 -9.83
C ILE A 165 11.66 -3.14 -8.71
N SER A 166 12.21 -2.79 -7.56
CA SER A 166 11.51 -2.57 -6.31
C SER A 166 11.95 -1.25 -5.66
N THR A 167 11.28 -0.87 -4.58
CA THR A 167 11.70 0.23 -3.69
C THR A 167 12.20 -0.35 -2.36
N PRO A 168 13.19 0.28 -1.70
CA PRO A 168 13.74 -0.19 -0.42
C PRO A 168 12.67 -0.37 0.67
N TYR A 169 11.60 0.42 0.60
CA TYR A 169 10.49 0.37 1.58
C TYR A 169 9.44 -0.70 1.28
N LEU A 170 9.54 -1.42 0.16
CA LEU A 170 8.49 -2.35 -0.27
C LEU A 170 8.21 -3.42 0.79
N GLY A 171 9.26 -4.00 1.38
CA GLY A 171 9.10 -5.01 2.43
C GLY A 171 8.41 -4.46 3.68
N ALA A 172 8.70 -3.21 4.07
CA ALA A 172 8.05 -2.57 5.20
C ALA A 172 6.58 -2.25 4.90
N PHE A 173 6.29 -1.76 3.69
CA PHE A 173 4.95 -1.55 3.18
C PHE A 173 4.12 -2.85 3.23
N VAL A 174 4.62 -3.96 2.69
CA VAL A 174 3.90 -5.25 2.68
C VAL A 174 3.59 -5.73 4.10
N ARG A 175 4.56 -5.63 5.03
CA ARG A 175 4.34 -6.01 6.43
C ARG A 175 3.25 -5.16 7.08
N ALA A 176 3.30 -3.84 6.89
CA ALA A 176 2.31 -2.92 7.43
C ALA A 176 0.92 -3.14 6.82
N TYR A 177 0.86 -3.38 5.51
CA TYR A 177 -0.37 -3.69 4.79
C TYR A 177 -1.04 -4.96 5.34
N LYS A 178 -0.29 -6.06 5.47
CA LYS A 178 -0.79 -7.33 6.05
C LYS A 178 -1.23 -7.16 7.50
N ALA A 179 -0.49 -6.39 8.30
CA ALA A 179 -0.88 -6.07 9.67
C ALA A 179 -2.21 -5.29 9.71
N GLY A 180 -2.38 -4.32 8.81
CA GLY A 180 -3.61 -3.54 8.65
C GLY A 180 -4.81 -4.41 8.26
N GLN A 181 -4.67 -5.29 7.27
CA GLN A 181 -5.73 -6.24 6.87
C GLN A 181 -6.17 -7.13 8.03
N ARG A 182 -5.23 -7.68 8.80
CA ARG A 182 -5.53 -8.51 9.98
C ARG A 182 -6.23 -7.71 11.08
N GLY A 183 -5.80 -6.47 11.30
CA GLY A 183 -6.44 -5.55 12.24
C GLY A 183 -7.88 -5.24 11.84
N LEU A 184 -8.11 -4.88 10.58
CA LEU A 184 -9.42 -4.59 10.03
C LEU A 184 -10.35 -5.80 10.13
N LEU A 185 -9.88 -6.99 9.75
CA LEU A 185 -10.65 -8.23 9.88
C LEU A 185 -11.04 -8.52 11.34
N THR A 186 -10.13 -8.23 12.28
CA THR A 186 -10.41 -8.38 13.72
C THR A 186 -11.48 -7.40 14.19
N ILE A 187 -11.42 -6.15 13.72
CA ILE A 187 -12.44 -5.13 14.02
C ILE A 187 -13.79 -5.55 13.45
N ILE A 188 -13.86 -5.93 12.17
CA ILE A 188 -15.09 -6.38 11.50
C ILE A 188 -15.72 -7.57 12.23
N LYS A 189 -14.90 -8.55 12.63
CA LYS A 189 -15.38 -9.68 13.43
C LYS A 189 -15.98 -9.20 14.74
N LYS A 190 -15.25 -8.37 15.51
CA LYS A 190 -15.73 -7.84 16.80
C LYS A 190 -17.00 -6.98 16.66
N THR A 191 -17.13 -6.16 15.63
CA THR A 191 -18.33 -5.34 15.40
C THR A 191 -19.51 -6.21 15.01
N ARG A 192 -19.34 -7.19 14.11
CA ARG A 192 -20.41 -8.14 13.76
C ARG A 192 -20.89 -8.93 14.97
N PHE A 193 -19.99 -9.36 15.85
CA PHE A 193 -20.38 -10.02 17.11
C PHE A 193 -21.18 -9.10 18.03
N LYS A 194 -20.83 -7.80 18.12
CA LYS A 194 -21.59 -6.82 18.92
C LYS A 194 -22.95 -6.50 18.31
N GLU A 195 -23.05 -6.37 16.99
CA GLU A 195 -24.32 -6.15 16.27
C GLU A 195 -25.26 -7.34 16.44
N LEU A 196 -24.75 -8.57 16.33
CA LEU A 196 -25.54 -9.78 16.60
C LEU A 196 -26.05 -9.79 18.05
N LEU A 197 -25.17 -9.51 19.03
CA LEU A 197 -25.56 -9.43 20.43
C LEU A 197 -26.65 -8.37 20.68
N LEU A 198 -26.52 -7.18 20.09
CA LEU A 198 -27.52 -6.11 20.22
C LEU A 198 -28.85 -6.50 19.56
N SER A 199 -28.80 -7.13 18.39
CA SER A 199 -30.01 -7.60 17.70
C SER A 199 -30.76 -8.67 18.50
N THR A 200 -30.04 -9.58 19.17
CA THR A 200 -30.66 -10.57 20.08
C THR A 200 -31.32 -9.88 21.27
N ILE A 201 -30.64 -8.91 21.89
CA ILE A 201 -31.20 -8.16 23.03
C ILE A 201 -32.42 -7.33 22.61
N GLU A 202 -32.43 -6.73 21.42
CA GLU A 202 -33.59 -6.00 20.88
C GLU A 202 -34.77 -6.94 20.59
N ILE A 203 -34.51 -8.12 20.00
CA ILE A 203 -35.54 -9.14 19.77
C ILE A 203 -36.13 -9.63 21.10
N ASP A 204 -35.29 -9.88 22.12
CA ASP A 204 -35.75 -10.30 23.45
C ASP A 204 -36.54 -9.20 24.17
N ARG A 205 -36.22 -7.91 23.94
CA ARG A 205 -37.00 -6.79 24.47
C ARG A 205 -38.37 -6.63 23.80
N VAL A 206 -38.48 -6.94 22.51
CA VAL A 206 -39.75 -6.89 21.77
C VAL A 206 -40.66 -8.07 22.12
N ASN A 207 -40.11 -9.21 22.53
CA ASN A 207 -40.88 -10.42 22.90
C ASN A 207 -41.35 -10.45 24.37
N VAL A 208 -41.07 -9.40 25.16
CA VAL A 208 -41.46 -9.29 26.58
C VAL A 208 -42.56 -8.21 26.79
N LEU A 209 -43.09 -7.64 25.71
CA LEU A 209 -44.29 -6.78 25.70
C LEU A 209 -45.44 -7.50 24.98
#